data_AF-A0A7C3H2T8-F1
#
_entry.id   AF-A0A7C3H2T8-F1
#
_cell.length_a   1.000
_cell.length_b   1.000
_cell.length_c   1.000
_cell.angle_alpha   90.00
_cell.angle_beta   90.00
_cell.angle_gamma   90.00
#
_symmetry.space_group_name_H-M   'P 1'
#
loop_
_entity.id
_entity.type
_entity.pdbx_description
1 polymer ?
#
loop_
_entity_poly.entity_id
_entity_poly.type
_entity_poly.pdbx_seq_one_letter_code
_entity_poly.pdbx_strand_id
1 'polypeptide(L)'
;MPLVKAAVESEIARLELALEEARQRVKPFETRYGISSERFATDMAAEDLAGRDDEYIQWAGEFILLQRLQTKLQNLRRIRYG
;
A
#
# COMPACT_ATOMS: atom_id res chain seq x y z
N MET A 1 -27.41 13.18 -4.64
CA MET A 1 -27.43 12.48 -3.33
C MET A 1 -26.30 12.98 -2.41
N PRO A 2 -26.52 14.06 -1.63
CA PRO A 2 -25.46 14.71 -0.83
C PRO A 2 -24.86 13.82 0.27
N LEU A 3 -25.68 12.99 0.92
CA LEU A 3 -25.20 12.07 1.97
C LEU A 3 -24.22 11.01 1.43
N VAL A 4 -24.51 10.45 0.25
CA VAL A 4 -23.65 9.46 -0.41
C VAL A 4 -22.30 10.08 -0.77
N LYS A 5 -22.31 11.32 -1.29
CA LYS A 5 -21.09 12.05 -1.62
C LYS A 5 -20.21 12.29 -0.38
N ALA A 6 -20.80 12.78 0.71
CA ALA A 6 -20.07 13.01 1.96
C ALA A 6 -19.48 11.71 2.56
N ALA A 7 -20.22 10.60 2.47
CA ALA A 7 -19.73 9.30 2.94
C ALA A 7 -18.51 8.80 2.14
N VAL A 8 -18.52 8.96 0.82
CA VAL A 8 -17.39 8.59 -0.04
C VAL A 8 -16.18 9.50 0.19
N GLU A 9 -16.38 10.81 0.34
CA GLU A 9 -15.30 11.75 0.67
C GLU A 9 -14.63 11.39 2.00
N SER A 10 -15.43 11.02 3.01
CA SER A 10 -14.92 10.56 4.30
C SER A 10 -14.12 9.26 4.20
N GLU A 11 -14.54 8.30 3.36
CA GLU A 11 -13.80 7.07 3.12
C GLU A 11 -12.50 7.32 2.34
N ILE A 12 -12.51 8.24 1.38
CA ILE A 12 -11.29 8.66 0.67
C ILE A 12 -10.25 9.18 1.66
N ALA A 13 -10.63 10.08 2.56
CA ALA A 13 -9.72 10.62 3.57
C ALA A 13 -9.14 9.53 4.50
N ARG A 14 -9.97 8.55 4.91
CA ARG A 14 -9.49 7.40 5.70
C ARG A 14 -8.49 6.55 4.93
N LEU A 15 -8.74 6.28 3.65
CA LEU A 15 -7.85 5.48 2.81
C LEU A 15 -6.53 6.19 2.53
N GLU A 16 -6.55 7.52 2.39
CA GLU A 16 -5.33 8.32 2.23
C GLU A 16 -4.44 8.21 3.48
N LEU A 17 -5.03 8.32 4.67
CA LEU A 17 -4.29 8.13 5.92
C LEU A 17 -3.71 6.71 6.03
N ALA A 18 -4.52 5.69 5.81
CA ALA A 18 -4.08 4.29 5.86
C ALA A 18 -2.99 4.00 4.81
N LEU A 19 -3.07 4.63 3.64
CA LEU A 19 -2.09 4.51 2.58
C LEU A 19 -0.74 5.11 3.00
N GLU A 20 -0.76 6.29 3.63
CA GLU A 20 0.46 6.92 4.15
C GLU A 20 1.12 6.04 5.22
N GLU A 21 0.35 5.49 6.15
CA GLU A 21 0.89 4.57 7.15
C GLU A 21 1.50 3.31 6.53
N ALA A 22 0.85 2.72 5.51
CA ALA A 22 1.39 1.58 4.77
C ALA A 22 2.70 1.93 4.04
N ARG A 23 2.80 3.13 3.47
CA ARG A 23 4.06 3.63 2.86
C ARG A 23 5.19 3.70 3.90
N GLN A 24 4.89 4.21 5.10
CA GLN A 24 5.89 4.26 6.18
C GLN A 24 6.32 2.86 6.65
N ARG A 25 5.47 1.84 6.54
CA ARG A 25 5.81 0.44 6.90
C ARG A 25 6.67 -0.27 5.86
N VAL A 26 6.55 0.05 4.57
CA VAL A 26 7.45 -0.52 3.52
C VAL A 26 8.79 0.21 3.42
N LYS A 27 8.85 1.49 3.79
CA LYS A 27 10.05 2.34 3.68
C LYS A 27 11.32 1.78 4.34
N PRO A 28 11.29 1.09 5.51
CA PRO A 28 12.47 0.49 6.09
C PRO A 28 13.12 -0.57 5.17
N PHE A 29 12.30 -1.36 4.48
CA PHE A 29 12.79 -2.34 3.51
C PHE A 29 13.41 -1.65 2.29
N GLU A 30 12.72 -0.65 1.74
CA GLU A 30 13.25 0.12 0.60
C GLU A 30 14.58 0.79 0.93
N THR A 31 14.71 1.34 2.13
CA THR A 31 15.93 1.97 2.61
C THR A 31 17.05 0.96 2.83
N ARG A 32 16.71 -0.22 3.38
CA ARG A 32 17.69 -1.28 3.67
C ARG A 32 18.31 -1.87 2.41
N TYR A 33 17.50 -2.10 1.38
CA TYR A 33 17.94 -2.75 0.14
C TYR A 33 18.20 -1.77 -1.01
N GLY A 34 17.92 -0.48 -0.82
CA GLY A 34 18.22 0.58 -1.79
C GLY A 34 17.38 0.50 -3.07
N ILE A 35 16.22 -0.15 -3.02
CA ILE A 35 15.30 -0.35 -4.14
C ILE A 35 13.87 -0.03 -3.73
N SER A 36 13.00 0.33 -4.68
CA SER A 36 11.58 0.53 -4.38
C SER A 36 10.88 -0.79 -4.13
N SER A 37 9.73 -0.75 -3.45
CA SER A 37 8.93 -1.95 -3.20
C SER A 37 8.45 -2.63 -4.51
N GLU A 38 8.20 -1.87 -5.58
CA GLU A 38 7.87 -2.45 -6.88
C GLU A 38 9.02 -3.28 -7.45
N ARG A 39 10.25 -2.77 -7.33
CA ARG A 39 11.45 -3.48 -7.78
C ARG A 39 11.79 -4.66 -6.87
N PHE A 40 11.56 -4.50 -5.58
CA PHE A 40 11.70 -5.57 -4.60
C PHE A 40 10.80 -6.75 -4.99
N ALA A 41 9.55 -6.48 -5.38
CA ALA A 41 8.59 -7.52 -5.79
C ALA A 41 8.99 -8.29 -7.06
N THR A 42 9.81 -7.71 -7.93
CA THR A 42 10.22 -8.34 -9.19
C THR A 42 11.60 -8.98 -9.12
N ASP A 43 12.51 -8.40 -8.34
CA ASP A 43 13.93 -8.69 -8.44
C ASP A 43 14.49 -9.45 -7.23
N MET A 44 13.75 -9.54 -6.12
CA MET A 44 14.25 -10.12 -4.87
C MET A 44 13.50 -11.38 -4.45
N ALA A 45 14.25 -12.38 -3.99
CA ALA A 45 13.75 -13.57 -3.32
C ALA A 45 14.02 -13.52 -1.81
N ALA A 46 13.42 -14.43 -1.05
CA ALA A 46 13.63 -14.50 0.40
C ALA A 46 15.11 -14.72 0.74
N GLU A 47 15.83 -15.51 -0.05
CA GLU A 47 17.24 -15.83 0.14
C GLU A 47 18.16 -14.61 0.01
N ASP A 48 17.72 -13.56 -0.67
CA ASP A 48 18.45 -12.31 -0.82
C ASP A 48 18.29 -11.39 0.42
N LEU A 49 17.34 -11.71 1.31
CA LEU A 49 17.05 -10.94 2.51
C LEU A 49 17.80 -11.45 3.74
N ALA A 50 18.25 -10.53 4.57
CA ALA A 50 19.00 -10.87 5.78
C ALA A 50 18.16 -11.70 6.77
N GLY A 51 16.88 -11.37 6.92
CA GLY A 51 15.91 -12.12 7.72
C GLY A 51 15.17 -13.23 6.95
N ARG A 52 15.59 -13.52 5.71
CA ARG A 52 15.05 -14.59 4.86
C ARG A 52 13.52 -14.56 4.75
N ASP A 53 12.88 -15.72 4.92
CA ASP A 53 11.44 -15.90 4.77
C ASP A 53 10.64 -14.99 5.71
N ASP A 54 11.08 -14.82 6.97
CA ASP A 54 10.37 -13.99 7.94
C ASP A 54 10.31 -12.53 7.49
N GLU A 55 11.44 -12.00 7.01
CA GLU A 55 11.52 -10.64 6.49
C GLU A 55 10.74 -10.51 5.18
N TYR A 56 10.82 -11.51 4.30
CA TYR A 56 10.07 -11.53 3.04
C TYR A 56 8.56 -11.49 3.29
N ILE A 57 8.06 -12.33 4.19
CA ILE A 57 6.63 -12.41 4.54
C ILE A 57 6.15 -11.09 5.13
N GLN A 58 6.93 -10.50 6.04
CA GLN A 58 6.59 -9.22 6.64
C GLN A 58 6.50 -8.13 5.57
N TRP A 59 7.52 -7.99 4.72
CA TRP A 59 7.52 -7.00 3.64
C TRP A 59 6.37 -7.22 2.66
N ALA A 60 6.17 -8.46 2.19
CA ALA A 60 5.13 -8.80 1.22
C ALA A 60 3.74 -8.49 1.76
N GLY A 61 3.49 -8.72 3.05
CA GLY A 61 2.24 -8.35 3.72
C GLY A 61 1.97 -6.85 3.63
N GLU A 62 2.97 -6.02 3.94
CA GLU A 62 2.85 -4.57 3.88
C GLU A 62 2.69 -4.05 2.45
N PHE A 63 3.42 -4.62 1.49
CA PHE A 63 3.32 -4.24 0.09
C PHE A 63 1.97 -4.61 -0.53
N ILE A 64 1.43 -5.80 -0.24
CA ILE A 64 0.09 -6.21 -0.67
C ILE A 64 -0.98 -5.29 -0.06
N LEU A 65 -0.84 -4.90 1.21
CA LEU A 65 -1.74 -3.95 1.85
C LEU A 65 -1.70 -2.59 1.14
N LEU A 66 -0.50 -2.07 0.87
CA LEU A 66 -0.29 -0.82 0.12
C LEU A 66 -1.04 -0.86 -1.23
N GLN A 67 -0.84 -1.92 -2.02
CA GLN A 67 -1.49 -2.08 -3.33
C GLN A 67 -3.02 -2.13 -3.24
N ARG A 68 -3.56 -2.83 -2.24
CA ARG A 68 -5.01 -2.92 -2.01
C ARG A 68 -5.61 -1.56 -1.64
N LEU A 69 -4.94 -0.79 -0.78
CA LEU A 69 -5.36 0.56 -0.40
C LEU A 69 -5.35 1.51 -1.60
N GLN A 70 -4.28 1.48 -2.41
CA GLN A 70 -4.19 2.28 -3.64
C GLN A 70 -5.32 1.94 -4.62
N THR A 71 -5.58 0.66 -4.84
CA THR A 71 -6.64 0.19 -5.74
C THR A 71 -8.02 0.66 -5.26
N LYS A 72 -8.31 0.50 -3.97
CA LYS A 72 -9.58 0.93 -3.37
C LYS A 72 -9.77 2.45 -3.47
N LEU A 73 -8.72 3.22 -3.18
CA LEU A 73 -8.74 4.68 -3.29
C LEU A 73 -8.99 5.15 -4.74
N GLN A 74 -8.29 4.55 -5.70
CA GLN A 74 -8.49 4.84 -7.12
C GLN A 74 -9.93 4.53 -7.56
N ASN A 75 -10.49 3.41 -7.12
CA ASN A 75 -11.87 3.04 -7.43
C ASN A 75 -12.87 4.06 -6.87
N LEU A 76 -12.73 4.49 -5.61
CA LEU A 76 -13.62 5.49 -5.02
C LEU A 76 -13.53 6.85 -5.71
N ARG A 77 -12.33 7.30 -6.08
CA ARG A 77 -12.12 8.57 -6.80
C ARG A 77 -12.76 8.59 -8.19
N ARG A 78 -13.04 7.42 -8.79
CA ARG A 78 -13.68 7.30 -10.10
C ARG A 78 -15.21 7.28 -10.05
N ILE A 79 -15.80 7.20 -8.85
CA ILE A 79 -17.26 7.21 -8.69
C ILE A 79 -17.80 8.57 -9.15
N ARG A 80 -18.77 8.54 -10.07
CA ARG A 80 -19.55 9.73 -10.48
C ARG A 80 -20.92 9.69 -9.82
N TYR A 81 -21.32 10.80 -9.21
CA TYR A 81 -22.67 10.97 -8.67
C TYR A 81 -23.55 11.54 -9.78
N GLY A 82 -24.36 10.68 -10.40
CA GLY A 82 -25.46 11.08 -11.28
C GLY A 82 -26.69 11.52 -10.48
#